data_AF-A0A0D0RMW8-F1
#
_entry.id   AF-A0A0D0RMW8-F1
#
_cell.length_a   1.000
_cell.length_b   1.000
_cell.length_c   1.000
_cell.angle_alpha   90.00
_cell.angle_beta   90.00
_cell.angle_gamma   90.00
#
_symmetry.space_group_name_H-M   'P 1'
#
loop_
_entity.id
_entity.type
_entity.pdbx_description
1 polymer ?
#
loop_
_entity_poly.entity_id
_entity_poly.type
_entity_poly.pdbx_seq_one_letter_code
_entity_poly.pdbx_strand_id
1 'polypeptide(L)' 'MERLAEYKRRYWEAMNASRSRRDFLLSDIMTDMEREFRIPFLRSVAEREVDAEVLRLYRLISGSRSI' A
#
# COMPACT_ATOMS: atom_id res chain seq x y z
N MET A 1 15.93 -1.25 2.74
CA MET A 1 14.62 -1.48 2.08
C MET A 1 13.89 -2.70 2.67
N GLU A 2 14.01 -2.95 3.98
CA GLU A 2 13.42 -4.14 4.61
C GLU A 2 11.90 -3.98 4.84
N ARG A 3 11.46 -2.77 5.21
CA ARG A 3 10.05 -2.42 5.42
C ARG A 3 9.20 -2.56 4.15
N LEU A 4 9.72 -2.18 2.98
CA LEU A 4 8.97 -2.31 1.72
C LEU A 4 8.72 -3.79 1.36
N ALA A 5 9.70 -4.66 1.62
CA ALA A 5 9.54 -6.10 1.39
C ALA A 5 8.47 -6.70 2.33
N GLU A 6 8.39 -6.22 3.57
CA GLU A 6 7.33 -6.61 4.50
C GLU A 6 5.93 -6.22 3.98
N TYR A 7 5.76 -4.99 3.50
CA TYR A 7 4.47 -4.56 2.93
C TYR A 7 4.07 -5.38 1.69
N LYS A 8 5.04 -5.77 0.86
CA LYS A 8 4.77 -6.69 -0.27
C LYS A 8 4.26 -8.04 0.23
N ARG A 9 4.84 -8.59 1.30
CA ARG A 9 4.38 -9.85 1.92
C ARG A 9 2.97 -9.70 2.49
N ARG A 10 2.71 -8.65 3.29
CA ARG A 10 1.38 -8.36 3.85
C ARG A 10 0.32 -8.21 2.75
N TYR A 11 0.66 -7.57 1.64
CA TYR A 11 -0.22 -7.47 0.47
C TYR A 11 -0.56 -8.85 -0.11
N TRP A 12 0.44 -9.71 -0.31
CA TRP A 12 0.21 -11.08 -0.79
C TRP A 12 -0.68 -11.89 0.15
N GLU A 13 -0.49 -11.77 1.45
CA GLU A 13 -1.35 -12.41 2.46
C GLU A 13 -2.79 -11.87 2.38
N ALA A 14 -2.97 -10.57 2.23
CA ALA A 14 -4.28 -9.94 2.07
C ALA A 14 -5.02 -10.42 0.81
N MET A 15 -4.32 -10.57 -0.31
CA MET A 15 -4.90 -11.05 -1.56
C MET A 15 -5.36 -12.50 -1.51
N ASN A 16 -4.77 -13.32 -0.63
CA ASN A 16 -5.16 -14.72 -0.40
C ASN A 16 -6.25 -14.87 0.68
N ALA A 17 -6.68 -13.79 1.33
CA ALA A 17 -7.74 -13.82 2.32
C ALA A 17 -9.14 -13.84 1.68
N SER A 18 -10.17 -14.13 2.49
CA SER A 18 -11.56 -13.97 2.08
C SER A 18 -11.87 -12.50 1.71
N ARG A 19 -12.85 -12.27 0.84
CA ARG A 19 -13.19 -10.92 0.34
C ARG A 19 -13.41 -9.91 1.47
N SER A 20 -14.20 -10.27 2.49
CA SER A 20 -14.49 -9.38 3.63
C SER A 20 -13.23 -9.04 4.45
N ARG A 21 -12.29 -9.98 4.57
CA ARG A 21 -11.05 -9.76 5.31
C ARG A 21 -10.00 -9.03 4.48
N ARG A 22 -9.98 -9.24 3.16
CA ARG A 22 -9.08 -8.57 2.22
C ARG A 22 -9.25 -7.06 2.28
N ASP A 23 -10.47 -6.55 2.18
CA ASP A 23 -10.71 -5.10 2.16
C ASP A 23 -10.22 -4.41 3.43
N PHE A 24 -10.42 -5.03 4.59
CA PHE A 24 -9.88 -4.58 5.86
C PHE A 24 -8.34 -4.57 5.86
N LEU A 25 -7.71 -5.69 5.49
CA LEU A 25 -6.25 -5.82 5.46
C LEU A 25 -5.60 -4.83 4.48
N LEU A 26 -6.16 -4.64 3.28
CA LEU A 26 -5.64 -3.68 2.31
C LEU A 26 -5.77 -2.25 2.82
N SER A 27 -6.85 -1.91 3.52
CA SER A 27 -7.02 -0.58 4.13
C SER A 27 -5.99 -0.33 5.24
N ASP A 28 -5.77 -1.31 6.11
CA ASP A 28 -4.78 -1.28 7.18
C ASP A 28 -3.35 -1.09 6.62
N ILE A 29 -2.99 -1.89 5.61
CA ILE A 29 -1.69 -1.77 4.91
C ILE A 29 -1.50 -0.37 4.33
N MET A 30 -2.53 0.22 3.69
CA MET A 30 -2.43 1.57 3.14
C MET A 30 -2.17 2.62 4.23
N THR A 31 -2.91 2.56 5.34
CA THR A 31 -2.75 3.51 6.46
C THR A 31 -1.35 3.42 7.06
N ASP A 32 -0.82 2.22 7.22
CA ASP A 32 0.54 2.02 7.71
C ASP A 32 1.58 2.59 6.73
N MET A 33 1.44 2.32 5.42
CA MET A 33 2.33 2.85 4.40
C MET A 33 2.31 4.38 4.33
N GLU A 34 1.14 5.00 4.46
CA GLU A 34 0.98 6.46 4.47
C GLU A 34 1.77 7.10 5.60
N ARG A 35 1.71 6.52 6.80
CA ARG A 35 2.45 6.99 7.98
C ARG A 35 3.95 6.75 7.84
N GLU A 36 4.31 5.53 7.44
CA GLU A 36 5.69 5.07 7.38
C GLU A 36 6.51 5.81 6.32
N PHE A 37 5.98 5.92 5.10
CA PHE A 37 6.66 6.57 3.98
C PHE A 37 6.24 8.02 3.78
N ARG A 38 5.42 8.57 4.71
CA ARG A 38 4.89 9.94 4.68
C ARG A 38 4.25 10.27 3.33
N ILE A 39 3.45 9.35 2.80
CA ILE A 39 2.87 9.48 1.45
C ILE A 39 1.90 10.67 1.45
N PRO A 40 2.19 11.74 0.69
CA PRO A 40 1.30 12.90 0.61
C PRO A 40 -0.01 12.55 -0.10
N PHE A 41 -1.10 13.17 0.32
CA PHE A 41 -2.40 13.04 -0.34
C PHE A 41 -2.36 13.54 -1.80
N LEU A 42 -1.64 14.64 -2.05
CA LEU A 42 -1.52 15.22 -3.38
C LEU A 42 -0.57 14.40 -4.24
N ARG A 43 -1.11 13.83 -5.32
CA ARG A 43 -0.37 12.94 -6.24
C ARG A 43 0.92 13.56 -6.79
N SER A 44 0.88 14.83 -7.19
CA SER A 44 2.05 15.52 -7.75
C SER A 44 3.18 15.69 -6.73
N VAL A 45 2.83 15.83 -5.45
CA VAL A 45 3.80 15.91 -4.34
C VAL A 45 4.37 14.53 -4.07
N ALA A 46 3.50 13.52 -3.98
CA ALA A 46 3.92 12.15 -3.76
C ALA A 46 4.90 11.66 -4.84
N GLU A 47 4.64 11.96 -6.12
CA GLU A 47 5.51 11.58 -7.25
C GLU A 47 6.91 12.22 -7.20
N ARG A 48 7.08 13.33 -6.47
CA ARG A 48 8.36 14.01 -6.30
C ARG A 48 9.10 13.58 -5.03
N GLU A 49 8.37 13.30 -3.96
CA GLU A 49 8.93 13.15 -2.61
C GLU A 49 9.02 11.70 -2.15
N VAL A 50 8.24 10.79 -2.73
CA VAL A 50 8.19 9.38 -2.33
C VAL A 50 8.93 8.53 -3.34
N ASP A 51 9.68 7.54 -2.85
CA ASP A 51 10.35 6.55 -3.69
C ASP A 51 9.36 5.88 -4.66
N ALA A 52 9.78 5.74 -5.92
CA ALA A 52 8.92 5.24 -6.99
C ALA A 52 8.45 3.79 -6.74
N GLU A 53 9.22 2.97 -6.04
CA GLU A 53 8.87 1.60 -5.70
C GLU A 53 7.79 1.54 -4.60
N VAL A 54 7.92 2.39 -3.58
CA VAL A 54 6.88 2.58 -2.55
C VAL A 54 5.57 3.02 -3.19
N LEU A 55 5.63 4.03 -4.06
CA LEU A 55 4.43 4.51 -4.76
C LEU A 55 3.79 3.47 -5.66
N ARG A 56 4.59 2.67 -6.38
CA ARG A 56 4.07 1.57 -7.20
C ARG A 56 3.29 0.57 -6.35
N LEU A 57 3.85 0.15 -5.22
CA LEU A 57 3.17 -0.78 -4.32
C LEU A 57 1.90 -0.18 -3.72
N TYR A 58 1.98 1.06 -3.23
CA TYR A 58 0.82 1.76 -2.66
C TYR A 58 -0.34 1.86 -3.66
N ARG A 59 -0.04 2.20 -4.92
CA ARG A 59 -1.03 2.25 -6.01
C ARG A 59 -1.60 0.88 -6.35
N LEU A 60 -0.78 -0.17 -6.35
CA LEU A 60 -1.24 -1.55 -6.55
C LEU A 60 -2.25 -1.96 -5.47
N ILE A 61 -1.93 -1.69 -4.20
CA ILE A 61 -2.81 -1.99 -3.06
C ILE A 61 -4.12 -1.22 -3.19
N SER A 62 -4.04 0.10 -3.45
CA SER A 62 -5.21 0.96 -3.64
C SER A 62 -6.12 0.45 -4.76
N GLY A 63 -5.57 0.11 -5.93
CA GLY A 63 -6.35 -0.44 -7.03
C GLY A 63 -6.97 -1.82 -6.75
N SER A 64 -6.31 -2.62 -5.91
CA SER A 64 -6.82 -3.96 -5.53
C SER A 64 -8.05 -3.91 -4.62
N ARG A 65 -8.32 -2.77 -3.97
CA ARG A 65 -9.53 -2.54 -3.17
C ARG A 65 -10.78 -2.31 -4.03
N SER A 66 -10.62 -2.09 -5.34
CA SER A 66 -11.74 -1.89 -6.27
C SER A 66 -12.19 -3.19 -6.97
N ILE A 67 -11.67 -4.36 -6.55
CA ILE A 67 -11.93 -5.70 -7.13
C ILE A 67 -12.71 -6.56 -6.11
#